data_AF-A0A847CYL7-F1
#
_entry.id   AF-A0A847CYL7-F1
#
_cell.length_a   1.000
_cell.length_b   1.000
_cell.length_c   1.000
_cell.angle_alpha   90.00
_cell.angle_beta   90.00
_cell.angle_gamma   90.00
#
_symmetry.space_group_name_H-M   'P 1'
#
loop_
_entity.id
_entity.type
_entity.pdbx_description
1 polymer ?
#
loop_
_entity_poly.entity_id
_entity_poly.type
_entity_poly.pdbx_seq_one_letter_code
_entity_poly.pdbx_strand_id
1 'polypeptide(L)'
;MNKNIFEGKWDQVRGLAKETWGKLTDDDLERAKGSAIKFKGMLQEKLGYTEQQADGAIKDLLDKVGADSIKKEASKIVDKIKK
;
A
#
# COMPACT_ATOMS: atom_id res chain seq x y z
N MET A 1 -10.10 6.31 9.60
CA MET A 1 -8.80 6.60 8.94
C MET A 1 -8.98 7.75 7.95
N ASN A 2 -8.00 8.65 7.84
CA ASN A 2 -8.04 9.78 6.91
C ASN A 2 -7.94 9.28 5.46
N LYS A 3 -9.08 9.18 4.76
CA LYS A 3 -9.17 8.78 3.34
C LYS A 3 -8.16 9.50 2.45
N ASN A 4 -7.87 10.77 2.75
CA ASN A 4 -6.91 11.61 2.02
C ASN A 4 -5.48 11.05 2.00
N ILE A 5 -5.03 10.37 3.06
CA ILE A 5 -3.66 9.84 3.12
C ILE A 5 -3.51 8.61 2.22
N PHE A 6 -4.55 7.78 2.17
CA PHE A 6 -4.54 6.58 1.35
C PHE A 6 -4.53 6.91 -0.13
N GLU A 7 -5.34 7.88 -0.54
CA GLU A 7 -5.40 8.33 -1.93
C GLU A 7 -4.05 8.92 -2.40
N GLY A 8 -3.42 9.77 -1.59
CA GLY A 8 -2.11 10.36 -1.91
C GLY A 8 -0.93 9.37 -1.89
N LYS A 9 -1.08 8.21 -1.24
CA LYS A 9 -0.06 7.16 -1.17
C LYS A 9 -0.42 5.92 -2.00
N TRP A 10 -1.46 6.01 -2.83
CA TRP A 10 -2.03 4.86 -3.53
C TRP A 10 -1.00 4.14 -4.41
N ASP A 11 -0.12 4.86 -5.12
CA ASP A 11 0.91 4.27 -5.97
C ASP A 11 1.96 3.45 -5.20
N GLN A 12 2.33 3.88 -3.99
CA GLN A 12 3.20 3.08 -3.14
C GLN A 12 2.44 1.89 -2.54
N VAL A 13 1.19 2.10 -2.14
CA VAL A 13 0.33 1.05 -1.58
C VAL A 13 0.10 -0.08 -2.60
N ARG A 14 -0.22 0.23 -3.86
CA ARG A 14 -0.41 -0.78 -4.91
C ARG A 14 0.87 -1.59 -5.16
N GLY A 15 2.04 -0.94 -5.11
CA GLY A 15 3.32 -1.61 -5.29
C GLY A 15 3.58 -2.64 -4.20
N LEU A 16 3.44 -2.22 -2.93
CA LEU A 16 3.55 -3.11 -1.77
C LEU A 16 2.47 -4.19 -1.75
N ALA A 17 1.25 -3.87 -2.15
CA ALA A 17 0.16 -4.83 -2.23
C ALA A 17 0.46 -5.94 -3.24
N LYS A 18 0.98 -5.56 -4.43
CA LYS A 18 1.40 -6.49 -5.47
C LYS A 18 2.54 -7.40 -4.98
N GLU A 19 3.52 -6.84 -4.28
CA GLU A 19 4.63 -7.60 -3.69
C GLU A 19 4.15 -8.54 -2.55
N THR A 20 3.27 -8.06 -1.67
CA THR A 20 2.81 -8.80 -0.49
C THR A 20 1.93 -9.98 -0.87
N TRP A 21 0.95 -9.78 -1.76
CA TRP A 21 -0.03 -10.82 -2.05
C TRP A 21 0.26 -11.61 -3.31
N GLY A 22 1.00 -11.06 -4.28
CA GLY A 22 1.36 -11.70 -5.57
C GLY A 22 0.19 -12.09 -6.49
N LYS A 23 -1.01 -12.25 -5.93
CA LYS A 23 -2.28 -12.64 -6.56
C LYS A 23 -3.08 -11.44 -7.04
N LEU A 24 -2.78 -10.24 -6.54
CA LEU A 24 -3.44 -9.02 -6.98
C LEU A 24 -2.76 -8.52 -8.26
N THR A 25 -3.54 -8.39 -9.32
CA THR A 25 -3.07 -7.85 -10.60
C THR A 25 -3.12 -6.33 -10.59
N ASP A 26 -2.34 -5.68 -11.47
CA ASP A 26 -2.42 -4.23 -11.63
C ASP A 26 -3.82 -3.76 -12.03
N ASP A 27 -4.53 -4.54 -12.86
CA ASP A 27 -5.89 -4.22 -13.30
C ASP A 27 -6.88 -4.26 -12.13
N ASP A 28 -6.77 -5.27 -11.27
CA ASP A 28 -7.57 -5.35 -10.05
C ASP A 28 -7.32 -4.09 -9.20
N LEU A 29 -6.05 -3.83 -8.87
CA LEU A 29 -5.65 -2.68 -8.06
C LEU A 29 -6.17 -1.37 -8.67
N GLU A 30 -6.08 -1.17 -9.98
CA GLU A 30 -6.58 0.04 -10.64
C GLU A 30 -8.08 0.26 -10.45
N ARG A 31 -8.91 -0.79 -10.36
CA ARG A 31 -10.35 -0.63 -10.07
C ARG A 31 -10.62 -0.06 -8.68
N ALA A 32 -9.69 -0.28 -7.75
CA ALA A 32 -9.73 0.27 -6.40
C ALA A 32 -8.95 1.59 -6.22
N LYS A 33 -8.41 2.15 -7.32
CA LYS A 33 -7.57 3.35 -7.30
C LYS A 33 -8.15 4.46 -6.44
N GLY A 34 -7.33 4.93 -5.51
CA GLY A 34 -7.63 6.06 -4.63
C GLY A 34 -8.67 5.81 -3.55
N SER A 35 -9.35 4.66 -3.53
CA SER A 35 -10.43 4.40 -2.58
C SER A 35 -10.13 3.22 -1.66
N ALA A 36 -9.86 3.53 -0.39
CA ALA A 36 -9.67 2.52 0.65
C ALA A 36 -10.88 1.58 0.78
N ILE A 37 -12.10 2.07 0.52
CA ILE A 37 -13.32 1.26 0.57
C ILE A 37 -13.34 0.24 -0.56
N LYS A 38 -13.05 0.67 -1.80
CA LYS A 38 -12.99 -0.25 -2.94
C LYS A 38 -11.88 -1.27 -2.78
N PHE A 39 -10.72 -0.82 -2.28
CA PHE A 39 -9.60 -1.71 -2.01
C PHE A 39 -9.92 -2.73 -0.93
N LYS A 40 -10.58 -2.31 0.15
CA LYS A 40 -11.09 -3.21 1.20
C LYS A 40 -12.03 -4.27 0.62
N GLY A 41 -13.02 -3.87 -0.18
CA GLY A 41 -13.94 -4.80 -0.84
C GLY A 41 -13.21 -5.83 -1.70
N MET A 42 -12.24 -5.39 -2.49
CA MET A 42 -11.39 -6.31 -3.27
C MET A 42 -10.60 -7.28 -2.40
N LEU A 43 -10.03 -6.84 -1.26
CA LEU A 43 -9.33 -7.75 -0.36
C LEU A 43 -10.28 -8.82 0.20
N GLN A 44 -11.53 -8.46 0.48
CA GLN A 44 -12.56 -9.41 0.90
C GLN A 44 -12.89 -10.40 -0.23
N GLU A 45 -13.10 -9.92 -1.46
CA GLU A 45 -13.48 -10.75 -2.61
C GLU A 45 -12.34 -11.65 -3.13
N LYS A 46 -11.11 -11.13 -3.22
CA LYS A 46 -9.96 -11.83 -3.81
C LYS A 46 -9.20 -12.69 -2.81
N LEU A 47 -9.06 -12.21 -1.57
CA LEU A 47 -8.26 -12.88 -0.54
C LEU A 47 -9.13 -13.57 0.53
N GLY A 48 -10.45 -13.38 0.49
CA GLY A 48 -11.36 -13.93 1.50
C GLY A 48 -11.19 -13.28 2.87
N TYR A 49 -10.67 -12.05 2.92
CA TYR A 49 -10.41 -11.37 4.18
C TYR A 49 -11.71 -10.92 4.84
N THR A 50 -11.74 -10.97 6.17
CA THR A 50 -12.79 -10.28 6.93
C THR A 50 -12.56 -8.77 6.90
N GLU A 51 -13.59 -8.01 7.27
CA GLU A 51 -13.50 -6.56 7.47
C GLU A 51 -12.26 -6.16 8.30
N GLN A 52 -12.04 -6.80 9.46
CA GLN A 52 -10.89 -6.51 10.32
C GLN A 52 -9.56 -6.84 9.65
N GLN A 53 -9.47 -7.95 8.93
CA GLN A 53 -8.24 -8.34 8.23
C GLN A 53 -7.91 -7.35 7.12
N ALA A 54 -8.91 -6.90 6.37
CA ALA A 54 -8.72 -5.93 5.30
C ALA A 54 -8.34 -4.55 5.84
N ASP A 55 -8.96 -4.08 6.92
CA ASP A 55 -8.54 -2.84 7.60
C ASP A 55 -7.11 -2.95 8.16
N GLY A 56 -6.76 -4.08 8.76
CA GLY A 56 -5.41 -4.36 9.26
C GLY A 56 -4.37 -4.35 8.14
N ALA A 57 -4.69 -5.00 7.01
CA ALA A 57 -3.84 -5.01 5.81
C ALA A 57 -3.62 -3.60 5.24
N ILE A 58 -4.68 -2.79 5.15
CA ILE A 58 -4.57 -1.39 4.71
C ILE A 58 -3.68 -0.58 5.65
N LYS A 59 -3.84 -0.76 6.96
CA LYS A 59 -3.01 -0.09 7.96
C LYS A 59 -1.54 -0.50 7.83
N ASP A 60 -1.26 -1.79 7.68
CA ASP A 60 0.10 -2.33 7.53
C ASP A 60 0.78 -1.78 6.27
N LEU A 61 0.06 -1.72 5.16
CA LEU A 61 0.54 -1.09 3.93
C LEU A 61 0.89 0.38 4.13
N LEU A 62 -0.01 1.16 4.76
CA LEU A 62 0.22 2.58 5.00
C LEU A 62 1.43 2.83 5.91
N ASP A 63 1.62 1.98 6.91
CA ASP A 63 2.77 2.01 7.83
C ASP A 63 4.07 1.72 7.07
N LYS A 64 4.09 0.66 6.27
CA LYS A 64 5.22 0.30 5.40
C LYS A 64 5.55 1.38 4.39
N VAL A 65 4.56 2.03 3.77
CA VAL A 65 4.81 3.17 2.87
C VAL A 65 5.45 4.34 3.64
N GLY A 66 5.02 4.60 4.87
CA GLY A 66 5.67 5.60 5.74
C GLY A 66 7.14 5.27 6.02
N ALA A 67 7.42 4.02 6.38
CA ALA A 67 8.78 3.56 6.70
C ALA A 67 9.69 3.49 5.47
N ASP A 68 9.17 3.07 4.31
CA ASP A 68 9.94 2.97 3.06
C ASP A 68 10.38 4.35 2.56
N SER A 69 9.50 5.36 2.65
CA SER A 69 9.86 6.75 2.33
C SER A 69 11.06 7.23 3.14
N ILE A 70 11.10 6.94 4.45
CA ILE A 70 12.20 7.32 5.34
C ILE A 70 13.50 6.57 4.95
N LYS A 71 13.43 5.26 4.74
CA LYS A 71 14.60 4.45 4.35
C LYS A 71 15.20 4.89 3.02
N LYS A 72 14.34 5.18 2.03
CA LYS A 72 14.76 5.58 0.69
C LYS A 72 15.47 6.93 0.70
N GLU A 73 15.00 7.84 1.54
CA GLU A 73 15.63 9.16 1.74
C GLU A 73 16.97 9.04 2.49
N ALA A 74 17.02 8.23 3.55
CA ALA A 74 18.25 7.93 4.27
C ALA A 74 19.32 7.27 3.37
N SER A 75 18.94 6.31 2.51
CA SER A 75 19.86 5.68 1.56
C SER A 75 20.46 6.70 0.59
N LYS A 76 19.65 7.59 0.02
CA LYS A 76 20.13 8.65 -0.88
C LYS A 76 21.16 9.56 -0.20
N ILE A 77 20.95 9.89 1.07
CA ILE A 77 21.89 10.70 1.85
C ILE A 77 23.20 9.93 2.05
N VAL A 78 23.13 8.66 2.44
CA VAL A 78 24.32 7.81 2.63
C VAL A 78 25.10 7.64 1.33
N ASP A 79 24.43 7.38 0.20
CA ASP A 79 25.07 7.29 -1.13
C ASP A 79 25.75 8.60 -1.53
N LYS A 80 25.15 9.75 -1.19
CA LYS A 80 25.72 11.07 -1.48
C LYS A 80 26.92 11.40 -0.59
N ILE A 81 26.99 10.86 0.63
CA ILE A 81 28.14 11.01 1.54
C ILE A 81 29.30 10.08 1.13
N LYS A 82 29.01 8.92 0.56
CA LYS A 82 30.01 7.94 0.11
C LYS A 82 30.62 8.24 -1.27
N LYS A 83 30.06 9.18 -2.02
CA LYS A 83 30.51 9.61 -3.35
C LYS A 83 31.36 10.88 -3.24
#